data_AF-A0A1L3Z4W5-F1
#
_entry.id   AF-A0A1L3Z4W5-F1
#
_cell.length_a   1.000
_cell.length_b   1.000
_cell.length_c   1.000
_cell.angle_alpha   90.00
_cell.angle_beta   90.00
_cell.angle_gamma   90.00
#
_symmetry.space_group_name_H-M   'P 1'
#
loop_
_entity.id
_entity.type
_entity.pdbx_description
1 polymer ?
#
loop_
_entity_poly.entity_id
_entity_poly.type
_entity_poly.pdbx_seq_one_letter_code
_entity_poly.pdbx_strand_id
1 'polypeptide(L)' 'MPEQIQKLADENFDLLKQDPRHPSLHFKRVGRFWSARVGTSWRALAVWDGDDVIWFWIGSHADYDKLLK' A
#
# COMPACT_ATOMS: atom_id res chain seq x y z
N MET A 1 11.05 9.73 3.95
CA MET A 1 11.18 8.29 3.59
C MET A 1 12.37 8.14 2.64
N PRO A 2 13.14 7.04 2.67
CA PRO A 2 14.26 6.85 1.75
C PRO A 2 13.80 6.87 0.28
N GLU A 3 14.63 7.44 -0.61
CA GLU A 3 14.31 7.60 -2.04
C GLU A 3 13.96 6.27 -2.73
N GLN A 4 14.70 5.21 -2.43
CA GLN A 4 14.45 3.87 -2.99
C GLN A 4 13.05 3.35 -2.66
N ILE A 5 12.52 3.67 -1.47
CA ILE A 5 11.18 3.24 -1.06
C ILE A 5 10.11 4.08 -1.74
N GLN A 6 10.38 5.38 -1.98
CA GLN A 6 9.47 6.23 -2.75
C GLN A 6 9.31 5.70 -4.17
N LYS A 7 10.44 5.40 -4.85
CA LYS A 7 10.41 4.80 -6.19
C LYS A 7 9.67 3.46 -6.21
N LEU A 8 9.90 2.58 -5.23
CA LEU A 8 9.21 1.31 -5.16
C LEU A 8 7.71 1.48 -4.88
N ALA A 9 7.32 2.51 -4.12
CA ALA A 9 5.93 2.85 -3.91
C ALA A 9 5.26 3.30 -5.21
N ASP A 10 5.92 4.15 -5.99
CA ASP A 10 5.42 4.62 -7.29
C ASP A 10 5.24 3.45 -8.26
N GLU A 11 6.25 2.56 -8.39
CA GLU A 11 6.18 1.36 -9.22
C GLU A 11 5.03 0.43 -8.82
N ASN A 12 4.85 0.21 -7.51
CA ASN A 12 3.76 -0.64 -7.01
C ASN A 12 2.39 0.04 -7.13
N PHE A 13 2.32 1.37 -7.06
CA PHE A 13 1.09 2.11 -7.29
C PHE A 13 0.66 2.02 -8.75
N ASP A 14 1.59 2.14 -9.68
CA ASP A 14 1.31 1.94 -11.10
C ASP A 14 0.95 0.49 -11.44
N LEU A 15 1.58 -0.48 -10.76
CA LEU A 15 1.18 -1.89 -10.87
C LEU A 15 -0.24 -2.10 -10.34
N LEU A 16 -0.62 -1.46 -9.23
CA LEU A 16 -1.96 -1.57 -8.66
C LEU A 16 -3.03 -1.06 -9.63
N LYS A 17 -2.78 0.04 -10.35
CA LYS A 17 -3.70 0.57 -11.37
C LYS A 17 -3.92 -0.42 -12.52
N GLN A 18 -2.88 -1.16 -12.89
CA GLN A 18 -2.91 -2.09 -14.01
C GLN A 18 -3.51 -3.45 -13.62
N ASP A 19 -3.09 -3.98 -12.48
CA ASP A 19 -3.56 -5.27 -11.94
C ASP A 19 -3.64 -5.23 -10.40
N PRO A 20 -4.82 -4.87 -9.86
CA PRO A 20 -5.05 -4.89 -8.41
C PRO A 20 -4.89 -6.28 -7.77
N ARG A 21 -4.93 -7.35 -8.57
CA ARG A 21 -4.84 -8.75 -8.09
C ARG A 21 -3.42 -9.30 -8.20
N HIS A 22 -2.45 -8.47 -8.62
CA HIS A 22 -1.08 -8.90 -8.77
C HIS A 22 -0.53 -9.46 -7.43
N PRO A 23 -0.05 -10.71 -7.38
CA PRO A 23 0.30 -11.37 -6.13
C PRO A 23 1.36 -10.63 -5.29
N SER A 24 2.30 -9.94 -5.94
CA SER A 24 3.35 -9.18 -5.23
C SER A 24 2.81 -8.03 -4.38
N LEU A 25 1.67 -7.45 -4.77
CA LEU A 25 1.05 -6.34 -4.05
C LEU A 25 0.38 -6.82 -2.76
N HIS A 26 0.00 -8.09 -2.67
CA HIS A 26 -0.82 -8.61 -1.57
C HIS A 26 -1.98 -7.65 -1.20
N PHE A 27 -2.59 -7.05 -2.22
CA PHE A 27 -3.58 -5.99 -2.02
C PHE A 27 -4.84 -6.59 -1.39
N LYS A 28 -5.15 -6.16 -0.16
CA LYS A 28 -6.24 -6.75 0.61
C LYS A 28 -6.85 -5.76 1.58
N ARG A 29 -8.11 -5.99 1.94
CA ARG A 29 -8.78 -5.25 3.00
C ARG A 29 -8.20 -5.61 4.38
N VAL A 30 -7.93 -4.59 5.19
CA VAL A 30 -7.47 -4.70 6.57
C VAL A 30 -8.28 -3.73 7.44
N GLY A 31 -9.28 -4.26 8.14
CA GLY A 31 -10.26 -3.47 8.87
C GLY A 31 -11.09 -2.57 7.95
N ARG A 32 -11.05 -1.26 8.21
CA ARG A 32 -11.73 -0.24 7.38
C ARG A 32 -10.91 0.23 6.18
N PHE A 33 -9.65 -0.20 6.08
CA PHE A 33 -8.72 0.23 5.05
C PHE A 33 -8.37 -0.92 4.11
N TRP A 34 -7.63 -0.60 3.06
CA TRP A 34 -6.93 -1.53 2.21
C TRP A 34 -5.44 -1.39 2.43
N SER A 35 -4.69 -2.47 2.26
CA SER A 35 -3.24 -2.47 2.39
C SER A 35 -2.60 -3.08 1.16
N ALA A 36 -1.55 -2.41 0.66
CA ALA A 36 -0.69 -2.91 -0.39
C ALA A 36 0.75 -3.06 0.13
N ARG A 37 1.46 -4.05 -0.41
CA ARG A 37 2.88 -4.29 -0.14
C ARG A 37 3.73 -3.33 -0.97
N VAL A 38 4.69 -2.67 -0.31
CA VAL A 38 5.76 -1.88 -0.94
C VAL A 38 7.09 -2.53 -0.54
N GLY A 39 7.56 -3.47 -1.36
CA GLY A 39 8.69 -4.33 -0.99
C GLY A 39 8.47 -5.16 0.28
N THR A 40 9.54 -5.71 0.86
CA THR A 40 9.42 -6.65 1.98
C THR A 40 8.87 -5.98 3.25
N SER A 41 9.41 -4.81 3.61
CA SER A 41 9.24 -4.22 4.94
C SER A 41 8.38 -2.96 4.99
N TRP A 42 7.81 -2.51 3.86
CA TRP A 42 6.93 -1.33 3.81
C TRP A 42 5.53 -1.68 3.31
N ARG A 43 4.54 -0.92 3.77
CA ARG A 43 3.14 -1.07 3.38
C ARG A 43 2.55 0.29 3.05
N ALA A 44 1.66 0.30 2.08
CA ALA A 44 0.74 1.40 1.85
C ALA A 44 -0.62 1.07 2.48
N LEU A 45 -1.32 2.10 2.93
CA LEU A 45 -2.73 2.04 3.30
C LEU A 45 -3.54 2.90 2.33
N ALA A 46 -4.70 2.38 1.97
CA ALA A 46 -5.60 3.00 1.04
C ALA A 46 -7.05 2.96 1.50
N VAL A 47 -7.85 3.89 0.98
CA VAL A 47 -9.31 3.90 1.06
C VAL A 47 -9.88 3.87 -0.34
N TRP A 48 -11.10 3.37 -0.47
CA TRP A 48 -11.91 3.60 -1.67
C TRP A 48 -12.66 4.92 -1.48
N ASP A 49 -12.62 5.76 -2.50
CA ASP A 49 -13.44 6.95 -2.63
C ASP A 49 -14.24 6.83 -3.93
N GLY A 50 -15.49 6.36 -3.81
CA GLY A 50 -16.25 5.89 -4.97
C GLY A 50 -15.55 4.74 -5.68
N ASP A 51 -15.19 4.94 -6.94
CA ASP A 51 -14.46 3.98 -7.77
C ASP A 51 -12.93 4.16 -7.72
N ASP A 52 -12.45 5.19 -7.01
CA ASP A 52 -11.03 5.50 -6.91
C ASP A 52 -10.39 4.89 -5.66
N VAL A 53 -9.11 4.53 -5.76
CA VAL A 53 -8.29 4.06 -4.63
C VAL A 53 -7.28 5.14 -4.27
N ILE A 54 -7.38 5.67 -3.05
CA ILE A 54 -6.50 6.73 -2.55
C ILE A 54 -5.51 6.14 -1.56
N TRP A 55 -4.21 6.17 -1.90
CA TRP A 55 -3.12 5.85 -0.96
C TRP A 55 -2.85 7.06 -0.08
N PHE A 56 -3.26 6.98 1.18
CA PHE A 56 -3.15 8.11 2.13
C PHE A 56 -1.95 7.97 3.08
N TRP A 57 -1.32 6.79 3.14
CA TRP A 57 -0.21 6.53 4.04
C TRP A 57 0.72 5.44 3.49
N ILE A 58 2.01 5.60 3.71
CA ILE A 58 3.05 4.59 3.43
C ILE A 58 4.04 4.59 4.59
N GLY A 59 4.37 3.41 5.12
CA GLY A 59 5.30 3.31 6.24
C GLY A 59 5.85 1.90 6.45
N SER A 60 6.73 1.79 7.45
CA SER A 60 7.37 0.53 7.81
C SER A 60 6.35 -0.45 8.39
N HIS A 61 6.70 -1.74 8.44
CA HIS A 61 5.86 -2.75 9.09
C HIS A 61 5.59 -2.41 10.57
N ALA A 62 6.57 -1.84 11.27
CA ALA A 62 6.41 -1.45 12.66
C ALA A 62 5.42 -0.29 12.85
N ASP A 63 5.41 0.68 11.93
CA ASP A 63 4.45 1.80 11.97
C ASP A 63 3.05 1.35 11.53
N TYR A 64 3.00 0.44 10.55
CA TYR A 64 1.79 -0.22 10.10
C TYR A 64 1.09 -0.97 11.23
N ASP A 65 1.83 -1.77 12.01
CA ASP A 65 1.29 -2.53 13.13
C ASP A 65 0.75 -1.62 14.25
N LYS A 66 1.33 -0.43 14.44
CA LYS A 66 0.82 0.55 15.41
C LYS A 66 -0.47 1.22 14.94
N LEU A 67 -0.62 1.47 13.64
CA LEU A 67 -1.81 2.08 13.03
C LEU A 67 -3.02 1.15 13.01
N LEU A 68 -2.79 -0.15 13.07
CA LEU A 68 -3.84 -1.18 13.02
C LEU A 68 -4.21 -1.77 14.38
N LYS A 69 -3.55 -1.34 15.46
CA LYS A 69 -4.00 -1.58 16.83
C LYS A 69 -5.11 -0.61 17.21
#